data_AF-X1TWI3-F1
#
_entry.id   AF-X1TWI3-F1
#
_cell.length_a   1.000
_cell.length_b   1.000
_cell.length_c   1.000
_cell.angle_alpha   90.00
_cell.angle_beta   90.00
_cell.angle_gamma   90.00
#
_symmetry.space_group_name_H-M   'P 1'
#
loop_
_entity.id
_entity.type
_entity.pdbx_description
1 polymer ?
#
loop_
_entity_poly.entity_id
_entity_poly.type
_entity_poly.pdbx_seq_one_letter_code
_entity_poly.pdbx_strand_id
1 'polypeptide(L)'
;DEMDGFWQMGHKPAEEYGKLAREAAKVMKLVDPSLELVVCGSSSSWMRTFPEWEATVLEITYNYVDYISLHTYLRNDEKDTATHLASPVGMDSLISTVIATCDYIKAKKRRAKSINLSFDEWNVWYHSLEDDREQEPWSIAPPLLEDIYTLEDALVVGLMLITLLKHADRIKIACLAQLVNVIAPIMTVNGGPSWRQTIYYPFLHASLYGRGRVLRPVIDSPVYENRTFGEVPIIDAIATIDEEKEVVTIFAVNRDQKDSISFEC
;
A
#
# COMPACT_ATOMS: atom_id res chain seq x y z
N ASP A 1 12.39 -6.22 -5.64
CA ASP A 1 12.74 -5.08 -4.81
C ASP A 1 12.85 -3.86 -5.70
N GLU A 2 12.53 -2.69 -5.16
CA GLU A 2 12.70 -1.38 -5.80
C GLU A 2 14.15 -1.27 -6.30
N MET A 3 14.42 -0.48 -7.34
CA MET A 3 15.81 -0.29 -7.81
C MET A 3 16.13 1.18 -8.12
N ASP A 4 15.19 2.10 -7.84
CA ASP A 4 15.28 3.53 -8.10
C ASP A 4 15.83 4.33 -6.90
N GLY A 5 15.78 3.75 -5.69
CA GLY A 5 16.37 4.34 -4.49
C GLY A 5 17.90 4.36 -4.55
N PHE A 6 18.52 5.53 -4.31
CA PHE A 6 19.99 5.67 -4.30
C PHE A 6 20.66 4.86 -3.17
N TRP A 7 19.91 4.47 -2.15
CA TRP A 7 20.35 3.66 -1.02
C TRP A 7 20.43 2.17 -1.36
N GLN A 8 19.86 1.74 -2.48
CA GLN A 8 19.77 0.32 -2.80
C GLN A 8 21.05 -0.21 -3.42
N MET A 9 21.45 -1.40 -2.96
CA MET A 9 22.58 -2.11 -3.52
C MET A 9 22.29 -2.49 -4.97
N GLY A 10 23.08 -1.94 -5.88
CA GLY A 10 22.93 -2.20 -7.32
C GLY A 10 21.85 -1.35 -8.01
N HIS A 11 21.42 -0.23 -7.40
CA HIS A 11 20.57 0.81 -7.98
C HIS A 11 20.75 0.95 -9.50
N LYS A 12 19.64 1.12 -10.21
CA LYS A 12 19.62 1.19 -11.68
C LYS A 12 18.77 2.36 -12.16
N PRO A 13 19.19 3.07 -13.21
CA PRO A 13 18.26 3.88 -13.99
C PRO A 13 17.12 3.03 -14.55
N ALA A 14 15.94 3.63 -14.74
CA ALA A 14 14.72 2.94 -15.19
C ALA A 14 14.92 2.11 -16.47
N GLU A 15 15.67 2.62 -17.45
CA GLU A 15 15.94 1.91 -18.70
C GLU A 15 16.81 0.66 -18.49
N GLU A 16 17.82 0.75 -17.61
CA GLU A 16 18.69 -0.39 -17.30
C GLU A 16 17.92 -1.47 -16.52
N TYR A 17 17.13 -1.07 -15.53
CA TYR A 17 16.26 -1.98 -14.80
C TYR A 17 15.24 -2.63 -15.74
N GLY A 18 14.54 -1.85 -16.57
CA GLY A 18 13.55 -2.37 -17.52
C GLY A 18 14.14 -3.37 -18.51
N LYS A 19 15.35 -3.13 -19.03
CA LYS A 19 16.05 -4.10 -19.90
C LYS A 19 16.37 -5.39 -19.18
N LEU A 20 16.89 -5.32 -17.96
CA LEU A 20 17.19 -6.49 -17.14
C LEU A 20 15.92 -7.28 -16.81
N ALA A 21 14.88 -6.59 -16.31
CA ALA A 21 13.60 -7.19 -15.94
C ALA A 21 12.93 -7.89 -17.13
N ARG A 22 13.00 -7.30 -18.34
CA ARG A 22 12.46 -7.93 -19.56
C ARG A 22 13.13 -9.25 -19.88
N GLU A 23 14.46 -9.31 -19.86
CA GLU A 23 15.18 -10.55 -20.21
C GLU A 23 14.99 -11.62 -19.13
N ALA A 24 14.98 -11.24 -17.85
CA ALA A 24 14.63 -12.14 -16.76
C ALA A 24 13.21 -12.71 -16.94
N ALA A 25 12.21 -11.84 -17.16
CA ALA A 25 10.82 -12.25 -17.36
C ALA A 25 10.64 -13.20 -18.55
N LYS A 26 11.33 -12.96 -19.67
CA LYS A 26 11.32 -13.85 -20.84
C LYS A 26 11.82 -15.25 -20.50
N VAL A 27 12.95 -15.36 -19.82
CA VAL A 27 13.52 -16.68 -19.46
C VAL A 27 12.64 -17.39 -18.44
N MET A 28 12.12 -16.68 -17.45
CA MET A 28 11.19 -17.24 -16.45
C MET A 28 9.93 -17.79 -17.12
N LYS A 29 9.27 -17.01 -17.99
CA LYS A 29 8.06 -17.47 -18.70
C LYS A 29 8.34 -18.51 -19.78
N LEU A 30 9.56 -18.61 -20.29
CA LEU A 30 9.96 -19.70 -21.19
C LEU A 30 10.03 -21.03 -20.43
N VAL A 31 10.51 -21.00 -19.18
CA VAL A 31 10.57 -22.18 -18.30
C VAL A 31 9.18 -22.55 -17.80
N ASP A 32 8.42 -21.58 -17.30
CA ASP A 32 7.06 -21.78 -16.82
C ASP A 32 6.13 -20.66 -17.32
N PRO A 33 5.35 -20.93 -18.38
CA PRO A 33 4.40 -19.96 -18.94
C PRO A 33 3.23 -19.60 -18.01
N SER A 34 3.00 -20.36 -16.93
CA SER A 34 1.91 -20.12 -15.98
C SER A 34 2.22 -19.02 -14.96
N LEU A 35 3.48 -18.59 -14.87
CA LEU A 35 3.90 -17.53 -13.95
C LEU A 35 3.22 -16.20 -14.25
N GLU A 36 2.83 -15.53 -13.18
CA GLU A 36 2.54 -14.10 -13.17
C GLU A 36 3.73 -13.34 -12.57
N LEU A 37 4.11 -12.22 -13.20
CA LEU A 37 5.31 -11.49 -12.82
C LEU A 37 4.99 -10.05 -12.43
N VAL A 38 5.57 -9.61 -11.31
CA VAL A 38 5.54 -8.22 -10.83
C VAL A 38 6.84 -7.53 -11.27
N VAL A 39 6.72 -6.39 -11.93
CA VAL A 39 7.85 -5.48 -12.16
C VAL A 39 7.85 -4.38 -11.11
N CYS A 40 9.02 -3.96 -10.63
CA CYS A 40 9.10 -3.02 -9.51
C CYS A 40 8.83 -1.58 -9.95
N GLY A 41 7.90 -0.92 -9.26
CA GLY A 41 7.67 0.52 -9.36
C GLY A 41 8.70 1.32 -8.56
N SER A 42 8.45 2.62 -8.41
CA SER A 42 9.28 3.53 -7.63
C SER A 42 9.20 3.22 -6.14
N SER A 43 10.24 3.55 -5.38
CA SER A 43 10.26 3.39 -3.92
C SER A 43 9.18 4.17 -3.17
N SER A 44 8.67 5.24 -3.77
CA SER A 44 7.60 6.07 -3.21
C SER A 44 7.14 7.12 -4.20
N SER A 45 6.04 7.79 -3.89
CA SER A 45 5.52 8.93 -4.67
C SER A 45 6.40 10.18 -4.63
N TRP A 46 7.29 10.32 -3.65
CA TRP A 46 8.20 11.48 -3.55
C TRP A 46 9.50 11.31 -4.33
N MET A 47 9.72 10.14 -4.94
CA MET A 47 10.87 9.92 -5.81
C MET A 47 10.84 10.88 -6.99
N ARG A 48 11.98 11.52 -7.29
CA ARG A 48 12.09 12.44 -8.45
C ARG A 48 11.78 11.75 -9.78
N THR A 49 11.95 10.43 -9.83
CA THR A 49 11.68 9.56 -10.99
C THR A 49 10.22 9.15 -11.08
N PHE A 50 9.38 9.38 -10.08
CA PHE A 50 7.96 9.04 -10.11
C PHE A 50 7.16 10.11 -10.92
N PRO A 51 6.24 9.73 -11.84
CA PRO A 51 5.90 8.39 -12.31
C PRO A 51 6.63 7.97 -13.61
N GLU A 52 7.71 8.68 -14.00
CA GLU A 52 8.48 8.40 -15.21
C GLU A 52 9.17 7.01 -15.17
N TRP A 53 9.54 6.55 -13.97
CA TRP A 53 10.07 5.23 -13.71
C TRP A 53 9.11 4.14 -14.21
N GLU A 54 7.88 4.14 -13.71
CA GLU A 54 6.84 3.17 -14.06
C GLU A 54 6.58 3.19 -15.57
N ALA A 55 6.47 4.39 -16.15
CA ALA A 55 6.23 4.55 -17.58
C ALA A 55 7.35 3.90 -18.42
N THR A 56 8.61 4.17 -18.08
CA THR A 56 9.79 3.66 -18.80
C THR A 56 9.92 2.15 -18.63
N VAL A 57 9.79 1.65 -17.40
CA VAL A 57 9.91 0.23 -17.07
C VAL A 57 8.80 -0.57 -17.73
N LEU A 58 7.56 -0.12 -17.65
CA LEU A 58 6.43 -0.77 -18.31
C LEU A 58 6.55 -0.70 -19.83
N GLU A 59 7.05 0.39 -20.39
CA GLU A 59 7.30 0.47 -21.83
C GLU A 59 8.23 -0.65 -22.30
N ILE A 60 9.24 -1.02 -21.51
CA ILE A 60 10.20 -2.06 -21.88
C ILE A 60 9.64 -3.47 -21.60
N THR A 61 8.90 -3.65 -20.50
CA THR A 61 8.53 -4.97 -19.97
C THR A 61 7.10 -5.43 -20.29
N TYR A 62 6.21 -4.55 -20.77
CA TYR A 62 4.75 -4.74 -20.85
C TYR A 62 4.27 -6.13 -21.28
N ASN A 63 4.91 -6.74 -22.29
CA ASN A 63 4.47 -8.00 -22.86
C ASN A 63 4.76 -9.20 -21.97
N TYR A 64 5.62 -9.06 -20.97
CA TYR A 64 6.18 -10.16 -20.20
C TYR A 64 5.83 -10.12 -18.72
N VAL A 65 5.20 -9.03 -18.25
CA VAL A 65 4.84 -8.82 -16.84
C VAL A 65 3.34 -8.60 -16.69
N ASP A 66 2.80 -8.84 -15.52
CA ASP A 66 1.35 -8.87 -15.24
C ASP A 66 0.96 -7.77 -14.24
N TYR A 67 1.90 -7.42 -13.36
CA TYR A 67 1.71 -6.39 -12.33
C TYR A 67 2.86 -5.38 -12.33
N ILE A 68 2.59 -4.17 -11.83
CA ILE A 68 3.62 -3.25 -11.35
C ILE A 68 3.46 -3.03 -9.85
N SER A 69 4.58 -2.97 -9.12
CA SER A 69 4.56 -2.74 -7.67
C SER A 69 4.40 -1.27 -7.29
N LEU A 70 3.90 -1.03 -6.06
CA LEU A 70 3.78 0.28 -5.43
C LEU A 70 4.08 0.16 -3.95
N HIS A 71 4.66 1.23 -3.42
CA HIS A 71 5.15 1.24 -2.06
C HIS A 71 4.79 2.57 -1.39
N THR A 72 4.27 2.51 -0.16
CA THR A 72 3.98 3.72 0.63
C THR A 72 4.05 3.44 2.12
N TYR A 73 4.68 4.35 2.85
CA TYR A 73 4.69 4.32 4.31
C TYR A 73 4.14 5.65 4.84
N LEU A 74 3.07 5.58 5.63
CA LEU A 74 2.43 6.76 6.21
C LEU A 74 3.03 7.09 7.58
N ARG A 75 3.13 8.38 7.90
CA ARG A 75 3.91 8.89 9.03
C ARG A 75 3.17 10.01 9.75
N ASN A 76 3.50 10.24 11.01
CA ASN A 76 2.98 11.35 11.82
C ASN A 76 4.10 12.12 12.53
N ASP A 77 5.16 12.48 11.81
CA ASP A 77 6.34 13.15 12.38
C ASP A 77 5.98 14.50 13.05
N GLU A 78 4.96 15.20 12.54
CA GLU A 78 4.50 16.50 13.05
C GLU A 78 3.50 16.38 14.22
N LYS A 79 3.10 15.15 14.61
CA LYS A 79 2.10 14.89 15.65
C LYS A 79 0.76 15.59 15.38
N ASP A 80 0.33 15.60 14.13
CA ASP A 80 -0.95 16.13 13.66
C ASP A 80 -1.88 14.98 13.27
N THR A 81 -2.65 14.49 14.23
CA THR A 81 -3.62 13.41 14.02
C THR A 81 -4.63 13.72 12.91
N ALA A 82 -5.04 14.98 12.70
CA ALA A 82 -6.02 15.32 11.67
C ALA A 82 -5.44 15.12 10.26
N THR A 83 -4.17 15.46 10.09
CA THR A 83 -3.43 15.24 8.84
C THR A 83 -3.03 13.78 8.69
N HIS A 84 -2.66 13.08 9.77
CA HIS A 84 -2.35 11.66 9.72
C HIS A 84 -3.57 10.82 9.28
N LEU A 85 -4.76 11.08 9.83
CA LEU A 85 -6.01 10.44 9.42
C LEU A 85 -6.45 10.80 7.97
N ALA A 86 -5.97 11.94 7.44
CA ALA A 86 -6.18 12.33 6.05
C ALA A 86 -5.18 11.69 5.08
N SER A 87 -4.04 11.18 5.56
CA SER A 87 -2.94 10.71 4.70
C SER A 87 -3.29 9.62 3.66
N PRO A 88 -4.30 8.75 3.86
CA PRO A 88 -4.78 7.84 2.82
C PRO A 88 -5.34 8.52 1.56
N VAL A 89 -5.68 9.81 1.62
CA VAL A 89 -5.99 10.61 0.41
C VAL A 89 -4.78 10.69 -0.52
N GLY A 90 -3.56 10.82 0.04
CA GLY A 90 -2.32 10.75 -0.74
C GLY A 90 -2.09 9.37 -1.35
N MET A 91 -2.43 8.30 -0.63
CA MET A 91 -2.37 6.92 -1.13
C MET A 91 -3.34 6.70 -2.31
N ASP A 92 -4.56 7.24 -2.23
CA ASP A 92 -5.54 7.21 -3.33
C ASP A 92 -5.01 7.90 -4.60
N SER A 93 -4.38 9.07 -4.44
CA SER A 93 -3.74 9.80 -5.53
C SER A 93 -2.55 9.04 -6.14
N LEU A 94 -1.73 8.38 -5.30
CA LEU A 94 -0.63 7.52 -5.75
C LEU A 94 -1.15 6.37 -6.62
N ILE A 95 -2.15 5.64 -6.14
CA ILE A 95 -2.76 4.52 -6.87
C ILE A 95 -3.32 5.00 -8.20
N SER A 96 -4.07 6.10 -8.19
CA SER A 96 -4.66 6.69 -9.41
C SER A 96 -3.60 7.09 -10.44
N THR A 97 -2.48 7.64 -9.98
CA THR A 97 -1.35 8.03 -10.86
C THR A 97 -0.71 6.82 -11.53
N VAL A 98 -0.48 5.73 -10.79
CA VAL A 98 0.11 4.51 -11.35
C VAL A 98 -0.87 3.77 -12.27
N ILE A 99 -2.17 3.76 -11.94
CA ILE A 99 -3.24 3.27 -12.83
C ILE A 99 -3.20 4.02 -14.16
N ALA A 100 -3.20 5.36 -14.12
CA ALA A 100 -3.14 6.20 -15.31
C ALA A 100 -1.88 5.94 -16.14
N THR A 101 -0.74 5.72 -15.47
CA THR A 101 0.53 5.39 -16.13
C THR A 101 0.46 4.03 -16.83
N CYS A 102 -0.10 3.01 -16.18
CA CYS A 102 -0.34 1.70 -16.79
C CYS A 102 -1.22 1.79 -18.04
N ASP A 103 -2.28 2.61 -17.98
CA ASP A 103 -3.25 2.77 -19.06
C ASP A 103 -2.68 3.59 -20.23
N TYR A 104 -1.84 4.59 -19.93
CA TYR A 104 -1.05 5.28 -20.94
C TYR A 104 -0.16 4.31 -21.71
N ILE A 105 0.61 3.45 -21.03
CA ILE A 105 1.48 2.47 -21.70
C ILE A 105 0.66 1.41 -22.44
N LYS A 106 -0.48 0.98 -21.89
CA LYS A 106 -1.44 0.10 -22.60
C LYS A 106 -1.82 0.68 -23.96
N ALA A 107 -2.24 1.94 -23.98
CA ALA A 107 -2.64 2.65 -25.19
C ALA A 107 -1.44 2.81 -26.16
N LYS A 108 -0.28 3.24 -25.65
CA LYS A 108 0.97 3.40 -26.43
C LYS A 108 1.39 2.08 -27.10
N LYS A 109 1.26 0.95 -26.39
CA LYS A 109 1.60 -0.39 -26.89
C LYS A 109 0.47 -1.07 -27.68
N ARG A 110 -0.72 -0.47 -27.74
CA ARG A 110 -1.92 -1.00 -28.41
C ARG A 110 -2.25 -2.43 -27.95
N ARG A 111 -2.23 -2.65 -26.63
CA ARG A 111 -2.50 -3.97 -26.03
C ARG A 111 -3.90 -4.04 -25.43
N ALA A 112 -4.51 -5.21 -25.53
CA ALA A 112 -5.78 -5.50 -24.86
C ALA A 112 -5.58 -5.78 -23.36
N LYS A 113 -4.49 -6.46 -23.00
CA LYS A 113 -4.09 -6.73 -21.60
C LYS A 113 -3.98 -5.42 -20.83
N SER A 114 -4.56 -5.38 -19.62
CA SER A 114 -4.31 -4.34 -18.63
C SER A 114 -3.27 -4.83 -17.63
N ILE A 115 -2.34 -3.97 -17.23
CA ILE A 115 -1.44 -4.23 -16.11
C ILE A 115 -2.19 -3.89 -14.82
N ASN A 116 -2.16 -4.81 -13.87
CA ASN A 116 -2.72 -4.63 -12.54
C ASN A 116 -1.64 -4.15 -11.57
N LEU A 117 -2.04 -3.79 -10.36
CA LEU A 117 -1.16 -3.26 -9.34
C LEU A 117 -0.91 -4.30 -8.25
N SER A 118 0.34 -4.34 -7.79
CA SER A 118 0.82 -5.06 -6.61
C SER A 118 1.22 -4.03 -5.57
N PHE A 119 0.37 -3.76 -4.58
CA PHE A 119 0.72 -2.86 -3.47
C PHE A 119 1.51 -3.65 -2.42
N ASP A 120 2.71 -4.09 -2.78
CA ASP A 120 3.48 -5.08 -2.01
C ASP A 120 4.32 -4.51 -0.86
N GLU A 121 4.31 -3.18 -0.67
CA GLU A 121 4.74 -2.58 0.59
C GLU A 121 3.81 -1.44 1.00
N TRP A 122 3.05 -1.65 2.07
CA TRP A 122 2.29 -0.57 2.70
C TRP A 122 2.21 -0.75 4.20
N ASN A 123 2.40 0.33 4.95
CA ASN A 123 2.09 0.40 6.38
C ASN A 123 2.17 1.85 6.93
N VAL A 124 2.00 1.99 8.24
CA VAL A 124 2.55 3.09 9.03
C VAL A 124 3.99 2.73 9.44
N TRP A 125 4.93 3.68 9.35
CA TRP A 125 6.31 3.44 9.81
C TRP A 125 7.04 4.74 10.15
N TYR A 126 7.28 4.99 11.44
CA TYR A 126 8.06 6.15 11.89
C TYR A 126 8.58 6.09 13.34
N HIS A 127 8.08 5.21 14.21
CA HIS A 127 8.34 5.27 15.66
C HIS A 127 9.76 4.84 16.06
N SER A 128 10.31 3.82 15.42
CA SER A 128 11.59 3.17 15.79
C SER A 128 12.85 3.82 15.20
N LEU A 129 12.71 4.91 14.43
CA LEU A 129 13.82 5.45 13.62
C LEU A 129 15.01 5.97 14.42
N GLU A 130 14.80 6.41 15.66
CA GLU A 130 15.90 6.81 16.55
C GLU A 130 16.61 5.58 17.10
N ASP A 131 15.86 4.60 17.61
CA ASP A 131 16.37 3.33 18.13
C ASP A 131 17.16 2.54 17.07
N ASP A 132 16.69 2.57 15.81
CA ASP A 132 17.36 1.93 14.67
C ASP A 132 18.77 2.47 14.41
N ARG A 133 19.00 3.76 14.66
CA ARG A 133 20.31 4.41 14.44
C ARG A 133 21.34 4.04 15.50
N GLU A 134 20.88 3.56 16.66
CA GLU A 134 21.74 3.14 17.77
C GLU A 134 22.18 1.68 17.64
N GLN A 135 21.66 0.94 16.66
CA GLN A 135 21.99 -0.47 16.49
C GLN A 135 23.41 -0.68 15.96
N GLU A 136 24.15 -1.60 16.59
CA GLU A 136 25.50 -1.96 16.20
C GLU A 136 25.51 -2.67 14.82
N PRO A 137 26.30 -2.17 13.85
CA PRO A 137 26.42 -2.79 12.53
C PRO A 137 26.89 -4.24 12.61
N TRP A 138 26.44 -5.08 11.67
CA TRP A 138 26.83 -6.50 11.55
C TRP A 138 26.41 -7.39 12.72
N SER A 139 25.47 -6.92 13.54
CA SER A 139 24.81 -7.72 14.57
C SER A 139 23.90 -8.80 13.95
N ILE A 140 23.70 -9.92 14.66
CA ILE A 140 22.79 -10.98 14.24
C ILE A 140 21.39 -10.66 14.76
N ALA A 141 20.44 -10.44 13.84
CA ALA A 141 19.04 -10.11 14.15
C ALA A 141 18.87 -8.97 15.19
N PRO A 142 19.47 -7.78 14.95
CA PRO A 142 19.20 -6.63 15.80
C PRO A 142 17.72 -6.22 15.70
N PRO A 143 17.14 -5.62 16.76
CA PRO A 143 15.76 -5.17 16.82
C PRO A 143 15.55 -3.92 15.95
N LEU A 144 15.57 -4.09 14.64
CA LEU A 144 15.38 -3.03 13.66
C LEU A 144 13.91 -2.92 13.27
N LEU A 145 13.45 -1.68 13.09
CA LEU A 145 12.11 -1.31 12.63
C LEU A 145 11.00 -1.85 13.55
N GLU A 146 11.26 -2.02 14.85
CA GLU A 146 10.28 -2.56 15.82
C GLU A 146 9.29 -1.48 16.31
N ASP A 147 8.56 -0.83 15.40
CA ASP A 147 7.53 0.17 15.72
C ASP A 147 6.47 -0.39 16.70
N ILE A 148 6.15 0.39 17.74
CA ILE A 148 5.05 0.10 18.68
C ILE A 148 3.84 0.99 18.33
N TYR A 149 2.82 0.37 17.76
CA TYR A 149 1.69 1.12 17.18
C TYR A 149 0.68 1.62 18.19
N THR A 150 0.17 2.82 17.92
CA THR A 150 -0.87 3.53 18.67
C THR A 150 -2.27 3.25 18.09
N LEU A 151 -3.31 3.82 18.72
CA LEU A 151 -4.68 3.73 18.17
C LEU A 151 -4.83 4.53 16.87
N GLU A 152 -4.20 5.70 16.74
CA GLU A 152 -4.29 6.50 15.51
C GLU A 152 -3.65 5.77 14.32
N ASP A 153 -2.54 5.05 14.55
CA ASP A 153 -1.92 4.22 13.51
C ASP A 153 -2.88 3.11 13.04
N ALA A 154 -3.63 2.49 13.95
CA ALA A 154 -4.65 1.50 13.60
C ALA A 154 -5.83 2.09 12.81
N LEU A 155 -6.24 3.33 13.11
CA LEU A 155 -7.25 4.03 12.31
C LEU A 155 -6.73 4.32 10.90
N VAL A 156 -5.49 4.77 10.76
CA VAL A 156 -4.85 4.97 9.45
C VAL A 156 -4.73 3.67 8.68
N VAL A 157 -4.28 2.58 9.29
CA VAL A 157 -4.26 1.25 8.65
C VAL A 157 -5.66 0.82 8.21
N GLY A 158 -6.70 1.07 9.01
CA GLY A 158 -8.09 0.84 8.62
C GLY A 158 -8.50 1.63 7.37
N LEU A 159 -8.12 2.91 7.30
CA LEU A 159 -8.36 3.77 6.15
C LEU A 159 -7.55 3.37 4.91
N MET A 160 -6.32 2.91 5.07
CA MET A 160 -5.51 2.34 3.98
C MET A 160 -6.19 1.10 3.40
N LEU A 161 -6.71 0.20 4.26
CA LEU A 161 -7.47 -0.97 3.82
C LEU A 161 -8.76 -0.60 3.08
N ILE A 162 -9.50 0.41 3.56
CA ILE A 162 -10.65 0.96 2.85
C ILE A 162 -10.24 1.47 1.46
N THR A 163 -9.11 2.16 1.36
CA THR A 163 -8.56 2.68 0.10
C THR A 163 -8.17 1.54 -0.85
N LEU A 164 -7.50 0.49 -0.36
CA LEU A 164 -7.17 -0.70 -1.15
C LEU A 164 -8.44 -1.38 -1.71
N LEU A 165 -9.49 -1.50 -0.90
CA LEU A 165 -10.77 -2.06 -1.33
C LEU A 165 -11.44 -1.20 -2.40
N LYS A 166 -11.41 0.13 -2.28
CA LYS A 166 -11.96 1.04 -3.30
C LYS A 166 -11.29 0.86 -4.67
N HIS A 167 -10.01 0.47 -4.70
CA HIS A 167 -9.22 0.21 -5.90
C HIS A 167 -9.07 -1.28 -6.23
N ALA A 168 -9.93 -2.15 -5.68
CA ALA A 168 -9.88 -3.59 -5.91
C ALA A 168 -10.12 -3.99 -7.38
N ASP A 169 -10.59 -3.07 -8.23
CA ASP A 169 -10.67 -3.26 -9.67
C ASP A 169 -9.28 -3.36 -10.33
N ARG A 170 -8.26 -2.67 -9.79
CA ARG A 170 -6.89 -2.63 -10.33
C ARG A 170 -5.82 -3.19 -9.40
N ILE A 171 -5.98 -3.10 -8.09
CA ILE A 171 -5.08 -3.73 -7.11
C ILE A 171 -5.50 -5.18 -6.93
N LYS A 172 -4.60 -6.11 -7.20
CA LYS A 172 -4.87 -7.56 -7.08
C LYS A 172 -3.97 -8.27 -6.08
N ILE A 173 -2.87 -7.62 -5.71
CA ILE A 173 -1.94 -8.08 -4.69
C ILE A 173 -1.70 -6.89 -3.76
N ALA A 174 -1.73 -7.12 -2.46
CA ALA A 174 -1.32 -6.15 -1.47
C ALA A 174 -0.66 -6.86 -0.29
N CYS A 175 0.48 -6.34 0.19
CA CYS A 175 1.25 -6.95 1.26
C CYS A 175 1.50 -5.91 2.36
N LEU A 176 0.94 -6.15 3.55
CA LEU A 176 1.27 -5.36 4.73
C LEU A 176 2.76 -5.56 5.05
N ALA A 177 3.52 -4.48 5.04
CA ALA A 177 4.95 -4.50 5.32
C ALA A 177 5.18 -4.17 6.81
N GLN A 178 5.56 -5.12 7.68
CA GLN A 178 5.73 -6.55 7.47
C GLN A 178 4.86 -7.36 8.44
N LEU A 179 5.12 -8.66 8.58
CA LEU A 179 4.22 -9.57 9.28
C LEU A 179 4.57 -9.78 10.76
N VAL A 180 5.86 -9.86 11.11
CA VAL A 180 6.32 -10.18 12.47
C VAL A 180 7.53 -9.32 12.86
N ASN A 181 7.47 -8.69 14.03
CA ASN A 181 8.44 -7.75 14.62
C ASN A 181 8.70 -6.48 13.80
N VAL A 182 9.24 -6.61 12.59
CA VAL A 182 9.58 -5.50 11.68
C VAL A 182 8.30 -4.83 11.20
N ILE A 183 8.04 -3.60 11.66
CA ILE A 183 6.85 -2.79 11.35
C ILE A 183 5.59 -3.64 11.28
N ALA A 184 5.34 -4.44 12.31
CA ALA A 184 4.47 -5.61 12.19
C ALA A 184 3.18 -5.55 13.03
N PRO A 185 2.08 -6.18 12.59
CA PRO A 185 0.91 -6.38 13.43
C PRO A 185 1.13 -7.43 14.54
N ILE A 186 2.17 -8.26 14.45
CA ILE A 186 2.50 -9.31 15.41
C ILE A 186 3.89 -9.06 15.96
N MET A 187 4.01 -9.02 17.28
CA MET A 187 5.29 -8.89 17.98
C MET A 187 5.63 -10.17 18.73
N THR A 188 6.92 -10.43 18.86
CA THR A 188 7.48 -11.57 19.60
C THR A 188 8.70 -11.13 20.39
N VAL A 189 8.97 -11.80 21.51
CA VAL A 189 10.20 -11.61 22.30
C VAL A 189 10.91 -12.95 22.43
N ASN A 190 12.24 -12.96 22.37
CA ASN A 190 13.06 -14.16 22.52
C ASN A 190 12.77 -14.88 23.85
N GLY A 191 12.36 -16.15 23.79
CA GLY A 191 11.97 -16.95 24.96
C GLY A 191 10.70 -16.45 25.67
N GLY A 192 9.99 -15.51 25.06
CA GLY A 192 8.84 -14.81 25.64
C GLY A 192 7.53 -15.02 24.87
N PRO A 193 6.52 -14.21 25.17
CA PRO A 193 5.23 -14.27 24.50
C PRO A 193 5.27 -13.68 23.09
N SER A 194 4.18 -13.89 22.36
CA SER A 194 3.81 -13.08 21.21
C SER A 194 2.54 -12.30 21.50
N TRP A 195 2.40 -11.10 20.92
CA TRP A 195 1.22 -10.28 21.09
C TRP A 195 0.82 -9.57 19.79
N ARG A 196 -0.40 -9.06 19.79
CA ARG A 196 -1.02 -8.36 18.67
C ARG A 196 -0.87 -6.86 18.90
N GLN A 197 -0.37 -6.14 17.90
CA GLN A 197 -0.36 -4.68 17.91
C GLN A 197 -1.74 -4.11 17.57
N THR A 198 -1.93 -2.80 17.76
CA THR A 198 -3.20 -2.12 17.43
C THR A 198 -3.59 -2.32 15.97
N ILE A 199 -2.64 -2.27 15.03
CA ILE A 199 -2.87 -2.45 13.58
C ILE A 199 -3.28 -3.89 13.19
N TYR A 200 -3.13 -4.87 14.08
CA TYR A 200 -3.54 -6.27 13.83
C TYR A 200 -5.04 -6.38 13.56
N TYR A 201 -5.85 -5.64 14.32
CA TYR A 201 -7.30 -5.76 14.31
C TYR A 201 -7.98 -5.25 13.03
N PRO A 202 -7.69 -4.03 12.52
CA PRO A 202 -8.25 -3.59 11.23
C PRO A 202 -7.85 -4.53 10.09
N PHE A 203 -6.61 -5.02 10.07
CA PHE A 203 -6.15 -6.00 9.08
C PHE A 203 -6.88 -7.34 9.20
N LEU A 204 -7.06 -7.86 10.41
CA LEU A 204 -7.85 -9.08 10.67
C LEU A 204 -9.27 -8.92 10.14
N HIS A 205 -9.94 -7.81 10.48
CA HIS A 205 -11.33 -7.58 10.07
C HIS A 205 -11.47 -7.48 8.56
N ALA A 206 -10.61 -6.70 7.89
CA ALA A 206 -10.63 -6.59 6.44
C ALA A 206 -10.36 -7.94 5.76
N SER A 207 -9.38 -8.71 6.25
CA SER A 207 -9.03 -10.01 5.68
C SER A 207 -10.12 -11.06 5.85
N LEU A 208 -10.83 -11.08 6.99
CA LEU A 208 -11.92 -12.03 7.23
C LEU A 208 -13.22 -11.64 6.51
N TYR A 209 -13.57 -10.34 6.54
CA TYR A 209 -14.91 -9.88 6.18
C TYR A 209 -14.99 -9.06 4.89
N GLY A 210 -13.85 -8.67 4.31
CA GLY A 210 -13.75 -7.92 3.05
C GLY A 210 -13.73 -8.82 1.82
N ARG A 211 -14.52 -9.88 1.83
CA ARG A 211 -14.59 -10.89 0.75
C ARG A 211 -15.76 -10.64 -0.19
N GLY A 212 -15.65 -11.18 -1.40
CA GLY A 212 -16.67 -11.05 -2.44
C GLY A 212 -16.46 -9.81 -3.31
N ARG A 213 -17.55 -9.12 -3.63
CA ARG A 213 -17.53 -7.97 -4.55
C ARG A 213 -17.56 -6.66 -3.76
N VAL A 214 -16.68 -5.74 -4.11
CA VAL A 214 -16.71 -4.37 -3.60
C VAL A 214 -17.86 -3.61 -4.26
N LEU A 215 -18.63 -2.88 -3.46
CA LEU A 215 -19.69 -1.98 -3.91
C LEU A 215 -19.15 -0.56 -4.04
N ARG A 216 -19.64 0.19 -5.03
CA ARG A 216 -19.31 1.62 -5.16
C ARG A 216 -20.10 2.40 -4.11
N PRO A 217 -19.43 3.03 -3.13
CA PRO A 217 -20.12 3.78 -2.10
C PRO A 217 -20.58 5.14 -2.67
N VAL A 218 -21.77 5.58 -2.25
CA VAL A 218 -22.24 6.96 -2.43
C VAL A 218 -22.43 7.51 -1.03
N ILE A 219 -21.47 8.33 -0.59
CA ILE A 219 -21.38 8.81 0.79
C ILE A 219 -21.63 10.31 0.80
N ASP A 220 -22.60 10.74 1.59
CA ASP A 220 -22.77 12.13 2.00
C ASP A 220 -22.15 12.28 3.40
N SER A 221 -21.04 13.02 3.49
CA SER A 221 -20.30 13.22 4.73
C SER A 221 -19.83 14.66 4.81
N PRO A 222 -19.92 15.31 5.99
CA PRO A 222 -19.28 16.59 6.20
C PRO A 222 -17.77 16.49 5.93
N VAL A 223 -17.16 17.59 5.52
CA VAL A 223 -15.72 17.68 5.27
C VAL A 223 -15.06 18.55 6.32
N TYR A 224 -13.78 18.28 6.59
CA TYR A 224 -12.91 19.19 7.32
C TYR A 224 -11.77 19.67 6.41
N GLU A 225 -11.32 20.88 6.64
CA GLU A 225 -10.18 21.46 5.93
C GLU A 225 -8.87 20.88 6.45
N ASN A 226 -8.06 20.33 5.55
CA ASN A 226 -6.72 19.85 5.81
C ASN A 226 -5.71 20.63 4.98
N ARG A 227 -4.62 21.07 5.60
CA ARG A 227 -3.58 21.90 4.93
C ARG A 227 -2.87 21.17 3.79
N THR A 228 -2.74 19.86 3.89
CA THR A 228 -1.99 19.03 2.93
C THR A 228 -2.92 18.44 1.87
N PHE A 229 -4.12 18.02 2.26
CA PHE A 229 -5.04 17.23 1.41
C PHE A 229 -6.30 17.99 0.98
N GLY A 230 -6.48 19.25 1.38
CA GLY A 230 -7.68 20.04 1.07
C GLY A 230 -8.89 19.61 1.88
N GLU A 231 -10.08 19.59 1.27
CA GLU A 231 -11.31 19.13 1.91
C GLU A 231 -11.31 17.59 2.04
N VAL A 232 -11.32 17.10 3.28
CA VAL A 232 -11.30 15.66 3.59
C VAL A 232 -12.63 15.25 4.23
N PRO A 233 -13.33 14.22 3.71
CA PRO A 233 -14.54 13.69 4.34
C PRO A 233 -14.26 13.17 5.75
N ILE A 234 -15.14 13.49 6.70
CA ILE A 234 -15.04 12.99 8.08
C ILE A 234 -15.21 11.46 8.11
N ILE A 235 -16.16 10.93 7.35
CA ILE A 235 -16.37 9.50 7.21
C ILE A 235 -15.70 8.98 5.94
N ASP A 236 -14.89 7.94 6.11
CA ASP A 236 -14.54 7.06 4.99
C ASP A 236 -15.19 5.70 5.17
N ALA A 237 -15.77 5.16 4.10
CA ALA A 237 -16.37 3.86 4.13
C ALA A 237 -16.30 3.11 2.80
N ILE A 238 -16.39 1.79 2.89
CA ILE A 238 -16.55 0.88 1.75
C ILE A 238 -17.39 -0.32 2.18
N ALA A 239 -18.15 -0.88 1.24
CA ALA A 239 -18.96 -2.06 1.48
C ALA A 239 -18.53 -3.22 0.56
N THR A 240 -18.53 -4.43 1.10
CA THR A 240 -18.35 -5.67 0.35
C THR A 240 -19.58 -6.55 0.49
N ILE A 241 -19.95 -7.22 -0.60
CA ILE A 241 -21.00 -8.24 -0.60
C ILE A 241 -20.40 -9.61 -0.89
N ASP A 242 -20.58 -10.53 0.06
CA ASP A 242 -20.31 -11.95 -0.08
C ASP A 242 -21.63 -12.65 -0.44
N GLU A 243 -21.88 -12.81 -1.74
CA GLU A 243 -23.14 -13.36 -2.26
C GLU A 243 -23.35 -14.83 -1.85
N GLU A 244 -22.27 -15.60 -1.64
CA GLU A 244 -22.37 -17.00 -1.21
C GLU A 244 -22.80 -17.12 0.26
N LYS A 245 -22.40 -16.17 1.11
CA LYS A 245 -22.77 -16.13 2.53
C LYS A 245 -23.97 -15.26 2.83
N GLU A 246 -24.49 -14.54 1.83
CA GLU A 246 -25.55 -13.54 1.99
C GLU A 246 -25.19 -12.45 3.03
N VAL A 247 -23.92 -12.03 3.07
CA VAL A 247 -23.41 -11.04 4.03
C VAL A 247 -22.97 -9.77 3.31
N VAL A 248 -23.41 -8.62 3.83
CA VAL A 248 -22.84 -7.32 3.52
C VAL A 248 -22.01 -6.86 4.71
N THR A 249 -20.74 -6.53 4.46
CA THR A 249 -19.84 -5.94 5.45
C THR A 249 -19.61 -4.48 5.09
N ILE A 250 -19.79 -3.58 6.05
CA ILE A 250 -19.46 -2.16 5.91
C ILE A 250 -18.25 -1.86 6.78
N PHE A 251 -17.17 -1.41 6.16
CA PHE A 251 -16.01 -0.86 6.85
C PHE A 251 -16.14 0.65 6.84
N ALA A 252 -16.10 1.27 8.01
CA ALA A 252 -16.20 2.72 8.15
C ALA A 252 -15.26 3.23 9.24
N VAL A 253 -14.67 4.40 9.01
CA VAL A 253 -13.83 5.12 9.98
C VAL A 253 -14.32 6.55 10.09
N ASN A 254 -14.48 7.01 11.33
CA ASN A 254 -14.70 8.42 11.66
C ASN A 254 -13.35 9.10 11.93
N ARG A 255 -13.01 10.12 11.13
CA ARG A 255 -11.80 10.93 11.30
C ARG A 255 -11.97 12.08 12.29
N ASP A 256 -13.19 12.36 12.75
CA ASP A 256 -13.44 13.39 13.75
C ASP A 256 -12.86 12.98 15.12
N GLN A 257 -12.10 13.88 15.72
CA GLN A 257 -11.41 13.65 17.00
C GLN A 257 -12.23 14.09 18.22
N LYS A 258 -13.37 14.77 18.01
CA LYS A 258 -14.16 15.40 19.07
C LYS A 258 -15.57 14.84 19.12
N ASP A 259 -16.21 14.75 17.96
CA ASP A 259 -17.64 14.53 17.87
C ASP A 259 -17.95 13.16 17.27
N SER A 260 -19.00 12.52 17.81
CA SER A 260 -19.61 11.37 17.14
C SER A 260 -20.47 11.84 15.97
N ILE A 261 -20.66 10.97 14.99
CA ILE A 261 -21.50 11.24 13.81
C ILE A 261 -22.52 10.12 13.65
N SER A 262 -23.75 10.47 13.22
CA SER A 262 -24.74 9.46 12.86
C SER A 262 -24.31 8.75 11.57
N PHE A 263 -24.42 7.42 11.54
CA PHE A 263 -24.07 6.60 10.39
C PHE A 263 -25.26 5.73 10.01
N GLU A 264 -25.89 6.05 8.87
CA GLU A 264 -27.09 5.38 8.35
C GLU A 264 -26.79 4.85 6.93
N CYS A 265 -27.32 3.67 6.59
CA CYS A 265 -27.06 2.93 5.35
C CYS A 265 -28.35 2.44 4.71
#